data_AF-A0A8H5JB00-F1
#
_entry.id   AF-A0A8H5JB00-F1
#
_cell.length_a   1.000
_cell.length_b   1.000
_cell.length_c   1.000
_cell.angle_alpha   90.00
_cell.angle_beta   90.00
_cell.angle_gamma   90.00
#
_symmetry.space_group_name_H-M   'P 1'
#
loop_
_entity.id
_entity.type
_entity.pdbx_description
1 polymer ?
#
loop_
_entity_poly.entity_id
_entity_poly.type
_entity_poly.pdbx_seq_one_letter_code
_entity_poly.pdbx_strand_id
1 'polypeptide(L)'
;MSKKSPPSHLGEVETIRNGSSDPERNEDTHRGFKPRHSQMIAIGGAIRTLLFLGTVQVLCISGPLFLLISYGVLSIFIYCIVTGIAEIATYLPVPGGTMAYYGHKYVSRSMGFAMGYLYWYSLGILIPYEFVASTLLINYWGTAVSGAVWITIIYVIIVIVNLFPVRVFGECEFWSADMKVLLILGLIFLSVVLFFGGGPDKDALYFRYWKDPGPVNTYIVEGDAGRLVALLQSFVLASFAFVLAPEQLIVTAGEIQSPHYNLPERLADTFGAWSFFLCPPSSESV
;
A
#
# COMPACT_ATOMS: atom_id res chain seq x y z
N MET A 1 49.26 -49.92 -25.37
CA MET A 1 50.02 -49.13 -24.37
C MET A 1 49.07 -48.08 -23.81
N SER A 2 48.55 -48.34 -22.61
CA SER A 2 47.45 -47.60 -21.96
C SER A 2 47.97 -46.35 -21.24
N LYS A 3 47.36 -45.17 -21.48
CA LYS A 3 47.75 -43.91 -20.82
C LYS A 3 46.88 -43.67 -19.58
N LYS A 4 47.56 -43.55 -18.44
CA LYS A 4 47.06 -43.41 -17.06
C LYS A 4 46.66 -41.95 -16.77
N SER A 5 45.56 -41.73 -16.06
CA SER A 5 45.09 -40.42 -15.57
C SER A 5 45.89 -39.93 -14.34
N PRO A 6 46.03 -38.60 -14.13
CA PRO A 6 46.71 -38.04 -12.95
C PRO A 6 45.77 -37.94 -11.72
N PRO A 7 46.33 -37.89 -10.49
CA PRO A 7 45.58 -38.03 -9.23
C PRO A 7 44.98 -36.71 -8.71
N SER A 8 43.79 -36.81 -8.14
CA SER A 8 43.07 -35.75 -7.43
C SER A 8 43.35 -35.80 -5.92
N HIS A 9 44.11 -34.85 -5.39
CA HIS A 9 44.25 -34.62 -3.95
C HIS A 9 44.04 -33.14 -3.65
N LEU A 10 42.81 -32.76 -3.27
CA LEU A 10 42.55 -31.55 -2.49
C LEU A 10 41.31 -31.80 -1.59
N GLY A 11 41.60 -31.99 -0.30
CA GLY A 11 40.82 -31.57 0.87
C GLY A 11 39.32 -31.88 0.91
N GLU A 12 38.97 -33.04 1.44
CA GLU A 12 37.64 -33.33 1.99
C GLU A 12 37.48 -32.58 3.32
N VAL A 13 36.65 -31.52 3.33
CA VAL A 13 36.21 -30.86 4.56
C VAL A 13 34.93 -31.54 5.01
N GLU A 14 35.09 -32.55 5.88
CA GLU A 14 34.03 -33.13 6.68
C GLU A 14 33.41 -32.04 7.58
N THR A 15 32.19 -31.60 7.26
CA THR A 15 31.32 -30.91 8.23
C THR A 15 30.20 -31.87 8.62
N ILE A 16 30.35 -32.41 9.82
CA ILE A 16 29.40 -33.26 10.52
C ILE A 16 28.04 -32.55 10.59
N ARG A 17 27.03 -33.09 9.90
CA ARG A 17 25.62 -32.76 10.15
C ARG A 17 24.89 -34.05 10.54
N ASN A 18 25.10 -34.46 11.78
CA ASN A 18 24.32 -35.49 12.44
C ASN A 18 22.96 -34.90 12.86
N GLY A 19 21.92 -35.74 12.80
CA GLY A 19 20.53 -35.31 12.77
C GLY A 19 19.93 -34.90 14.10
N SER A 20 18.91 -34.04 13.99
CA SER A 20 17.70 -34.14 14.79
C SER A 20 16.52 -33.92 13.87
N SER A 21 15.68 -34.93 13.81
CA SER A 21 14.40 -35.01 13.11
C SER A 21 13.38 -34.05 13.73
N ASP A 22 12.94 -33.06 12.96
CA ASP A 22 11.59 -32.49 13.07
C ASP A 22 11.01 -32.39 11.66
N PRO A 23 9.96 -33.15 11.31
CA PRO A 23 9.25 -32.99 10.07
C PRO A 23 8.12 -31.97 10.28
N GLU A 24 8.43 -30.72 10.61
CA GLU A 24 7.47 -29.63 10.40
C GLU A 24 7.50 -29.24 8.92
N ARG A 25 6.75 -30.02 8.15
CA ARG A 25 6.01 -29.63 6.94
C ARG A 25 6.36 -28.22 6.40
N ASN A 26 7.48 -28.10 5.68
CA ASN A 26 7.57 -27.13 4.60
C ASN A 26 6.60 -27.62 3.51
N GLU A 27 5.32 -27.32 3.67
CA GLU A 27 4.46 -27.25 2.50
C GLU A 27 5.01 -26.10 1.67
N ASP A 28 5.83 -26.44 0.68
CA ASP A 28 6.16 -25.53 -0.40
C ASP A 28 4.83 -25.09 -1.01
N THR A 29 4.32 -23.93 -0.59
CA THR A 29 3.14 -23.31 -1.17
C THR A 29 3.37 -23.25 -2.66
N HIS A 30 2.65 -24.07 -3.43
CA HIS A 30 2.76 -24.10 -4.88
C HIS A 30 2.53 -22.68 -5.40
N ARG A 31 3.62 -22.01 -5.83
CA ARG A 31 3.59 -20.65 -6.36
C ARG A 31 2.87 -20.67 -7.71
N GLY A 32 1.55 -20.61 -7.68
CA GLY A 32 0.68 -20.64 -8.86
C GLY A 32 0.60 -19.34 -9.64
N PHE A 33 1.23 -18.27 -9.14
CA PHE A 33 1.22 -16.95 -9.76
C PHE A 33 2.38 -16.77 -10.74
N LYS A 34 2.05 -16.47 -12.00
CA LYS A 34 3.03 -15.99 -12.98
C LYS A 34 3.59 -14.65 -12.48
N PRO A 35 4.89 -14.32 -12.68
CA PRO A 35 5.51 -13.08 -12.18
C PRO A 35 4.74 -11.80 -12.51
N ARG A 36 4.13 -11.76 -13.71
CA ARG A 36 3.29 -10.64 -14.15
C ARG A 36 2.00 -10.44 -13.32
N HIS A 37 1.43 -11.52 -12.78
CA HIS A 37 0.24 -11.44 -11.92
C HIS A 37 0.64 -10.94 -10.52
N SER A 38 1.74 -11.42 -9.94
CA SER A 38 2.25 -10.91 -8.65
C SER A 38 2.51 -9.40 -8.67
N GLN A 39 3.13 -8.90 -9.75
CA GLN A 39 3.40 -7.47 -9.90
C GLN A 39 2.12 -6.62 -10.01
N MET A 40 1.12 -7.09 -10.76
CA MET A 40 -0.15 -6.38 -10.85
C MET A 40 -0.96 -6.46 -9.55
N ILE A 41 -0.88 -7.56 -8.81
CA ILE A 41 -1.48 -7.69 -7.48
C ILE A 41 -0.85 -6.70 -6.51
N ALA A 42 0.48 -6.57 -6.53
CA ALA A 42 1.18 -5.58 -5.69
C ALA A 42 0.76 -4.14 -6.02
N ILE A 43 0.63 -3.79 -7.31
CA ILE A 43 0.17 -2.46 -7.74
C ILE A 43 -1.31 -2.25 -7.38
N GLY A 44 -2.16 -3.26 -7.60
CA GLY A 44 -3.59 -3.22 -7.27
C GLY A 44 -3.88 -3.20 -5.78
N GLY A 45 -2.98 -3.75 -4.96
CA GLY A 45 -2.98 -3.69 -3.50
C GLY A 45 -2.49 -2.35 -2.96
N ALA A 46 -1.52 -1.72 -3.64
CA ALA A 46 -1.07 -0.36 -3.33
C ALA A 46 -2.13 0.69 -3.69
N ILE A 47 -2.84 0.53 -4.80
CA ILE A 47 -3.90 1.44 -5.26
C ILE A 47 -5.26 0.99 -4.72
N ARG A 48 -5.70 1.64 -3.64
CA ARG A 48 -6.96 1.32 -2.96
C ARG A 48 -8.00 2.42 -3.09
N THR A 49 -9.27 2.02 -2.96
CA THR A 49 -10.43 2.93 -2.91
C THR A 49 -10.25 4.00 -1.84
N LEU A 50 -9.59 3.66 -0.71
CA LEU A 50 -9.29 4.57 0.40
C LEU A 50 -8.50 5.80 -0.05
N LEU A 51 -7.62 5.68 -1.05
CA LEU A 51 -6.87 6.82 -1.56
C LEU A 51 -7.82 7.86 -2.17
N PHE A 52 -8.79 7.43 -2.99
CA PHE A 52 -9.74 8.34 -3.62
C PHE A 52 -10.79 8.87 -2.65
N LEU A 53 -11.46 7.97 -1.92
CA LEU A 53 -12.51 8.37 -0.99
C LEU A 53 -11.95 9.24 0.16
N GLY A 54 -10.78 8.88 0.68
CA GLY A 54 -10.09 9.65 1.70
C GLY A 54 -9.71 11.04 1.18
N THR A 55 -9.12 11.13 -0.01
CA THR A 55 -8.74 12.42 -0.62
C THR A 55 -9.95 13.32 -0.85
N VAL A 56 -11.06 12.77 -1.37
CA VAL A 56 -12.29 13.55 -1.61
C VAL A 56 -12.87 14.04 -0.28
N GLN A 57 -12.94 13.19 0.75
CA GLN A 57 -13.44 13.58 2.07
C GLN A 57 -12.58 14.68 2.71
N VAL A 58 -11.24 14.54 2.64
CA VAL A 58 -10.31 15.57 3.12
C VAL A 58 -10.51 16.88 2.37
N LEU A 59 -10.67 16.83 1.04
CA LEU A 59 -10.85 18.03 0.22
C LEU A 59 -12.14 18.77 0.58
N CYS A 60 -13.27 18.04 0.69
CA CYS A 60 -14.57 18.63 1.04
C CYS A 60 -14.58 19.22 2.45
N ILE A 61 -13.97 18.55 3.41
CA ILE A 61 -14.02 18.94 4.83
C ILE A 61 -13.01 20.05 5.15
N SER A 62 -11.77 19.92 4.65
CA SER A 62 -10.65 20.72 5.12
C SER A 62 -10.17 21.77 4.11
N GLY A 63 -10.55 21.61 2.84
CA GLY A 63 -10.09 22.46 1.75
C GLY A 63 -8.73 22.06 1.17
N PRO A 64 -8.32 22.67 0.04
CA PRO A 64 -7.17 22.23 -0.75
C PRO A 64 -5.83 22.42 -0.03
N LEU A 65 -5.66 23.47 0.78
CA LEU A 65 -4.39 23.73 1.46
C LEU A 65 -4.12 22.70 2.56
N PHE A 66 -5.11 22.40 3.40
CA PHE A 66 -4.96 21.42 4.46
C PHE A 66 -4.84 20.00 3.93
N LEU A 67 -5.42 19.69 2.78
CA LEU A 67 -5.16 18.45 2.06
C LEU A 67 -3.67 18.30 1.75
N LEU A 68 -3.05 19.30 1.10
CA LEU A 68 -1.64 19.23 0.75
C LEU A 68 -0.72 19.14 1.97
N ILE A 69 -1.01 19.92 3.02
CA ILE A 69 -0.23 19.91 4.26
C ILE A 69 -0.34 18.54 4.96
N SER A 70 -1.55 18.00 5.12
CA SER A 70 -1.75 16.72 5.80
C SER A 70 -1.10 15.56 5.05
N TYR A 71 -1.29 15.47 3.74
CA TYR A 71 -0.64 14.44 2.91
C TYR A 71 0.88 14.60 2.87
N GLY A 72 1.40 15.83 2.78
CA GLY A 72 2.85 16.08 2.78
C GLY A 72 3.52 15.68 4.09
N VAL A 73 2.96 16.10 5.23
CA VAL A 73 3.50 15.77 6.56
C VAL A 73 3.38 14.26 6.85
N LEU A 74 2.25 13.63 6.52
CA LEU A 74 2.09 12.19 6.69
C LEU A 74 3.01 11.40 5.78
N SER A 75 3.27 11.86 4.55
CA SER A 75 4.22 11.20 3.65
C SER A 75 5.63 11.17 4.24
N ILE A 76 6.08 12.28 4.86
CA ILE A 76 7.38 12.35 5.55
C ILE A 76 7.41 11.37 6.74
N PHE A 77 6.35 11.34 7.54
CA PHE A 77 6.27 10.45 8.70
C PHE A 77 6.29 8.97 8.29
N ILE A 78 5.52 8.61 7.26
CA ILE A 78 5.47 7.25 6.70
C ILE A 78 6.79 6.88 6.05
N TYR A 79 7.48 7.82 5.39
CA TYR A 79 8.81 7.59 4.85
C TYR A 79 9.80 7.16 5.93
N CYS A 80 9.84 7.86 7.07
CA CYS A 80 10.69 7.46 8.19
C CYS A 80 10.39 6.04 8.68
N ILE A 81 9.11 5.67 8.75
CA ILE A 81 8.67 4.33 9.14
C ILE A 81 9.14 3.30 8.11
N VAL A 82 8.86 3.53 6.83
CA VAL A 82 9.20 2.64 5.72
C VAL A 82 10.71 2.40 5.64
N THR A 83 11.51 3.44 5.80
CA THR A 83 12.98 3.33 5.82
C THR A 83 13.46 2.48 7.00
N GLY A 84 12.93 2.68 8.21
CA GLY A 84 13.30 1.86 9.37
C GLY A 84 12.91 0.38 9.19
N ILE A 85 11.77 0.11 8.58
CA ILE A 85 11.35 -1.26 8.25
C ILE A 85 12.26 -1.88 7.20
N ALA A 86 12.63 -1.09 6.20
CA ALA A 86 13.49 -1.55 5.12
C ALA A 86 14.87 -1.96 5.63
N GLU A 87 15.48 -1.19 6.53
CA GLU A 87 16.75 -1.55 7.16
C GLU A 87 16.67 -2.89 7.92
N ILE A 88 15.57 -3.13 8.62
CA ILE A 88 15.33 -4.39 9.32
C ILE A 88 15.11 -5.55 8.32
N ALA A 89 14.38 -5.29 7.24
CA ALA A 89 14.06 -6.27 6.21
C ALA A 89 15.29 -6.66 5.36
N THR A 90 16.21 -5.72 5.11
CA THR A 90 17.48 -6.00 4.44
C THR A 90 18.44 -6.74 5.36
N TYR A 91 18.51 -6.38 6.64
CA TYR A 91 19.40 -7.04 7.61
C TYR A 91 19.05 -8.52 7.81
N LEU A 92 17.76 -8.86 7.82
CA LEU A 92 17.31 -10.25 7.86
C LEU A 92 16.13 -10.49 6.91
N PRO A 93 16.41 -10.97 5.69
CA PRO A 93 15.37 -11.30 4.75
C PRO A 93 14.75 -12.64 5.09
N VAL A 94 13.59 -12.58 5.74
CA VAL A 94 12.76 -13.74 5.99
C VAL A 94 11.67 -13.79 4.92
N PRO A 95 11.59 -14.86 4.10
CA PRO A 95 10.51 -15.04 3.15
C PRO A 95 9.15 -14.98 3.87
N GLY A 96 8.27 -14.09 3.45
CA GLY A 96 6.95 -13.91 4.09
C GLY A 96 6.98 -13.30 5.50
N GLY A 97 8.08 -12.63 5.88
CA GLY A 97 8.15 -11.92 7.16
C GLY A 97 7.04 -10.88 7.27
N THR A 98 6.35 -10.82 8.41
CA THR A 98 5.32 -9.82 8.70
C THR A 98 5.82 -8.82 9.73
N MET A 99 5.12 -7.68 9.87
CA MET A 99 5.43 -6.71 10.94
C MET A 99 5.46 -7.33 12.33
N ALA A 100 4.52 -8.23 12.61
CA ALA A 100 4.44 -8.92 13.89
C ALA A 100 5.67 -9.82 14.13
N TYR A 101 6.22 -10.43 13.06
CA TYR A 101 7.43 -11.23 13.14
C TYR A 101 8.65 -10.36 13.52
N TYR A 102 8.83 -9.22 12.85
CA TYR A 102 9.93 -8.30 13.17
C TYR A 102 9.80 -7.72 14.58
N GLY A 103 8.59 -7.35 15.02
CA GLY A 103 8.35 -6.89 16.39
C GLY A 103 8.63 -7.95 17.46
N HIS A 104 8.26 -9.21 17.20
CA HIS A 104 8.54 -10.34 18.10
C HIS A 104 10.05 -10.59 18.25
N LYS A 105 10.80 -10.50 17.14
CA LYS A 105 12.22 -10.84 17.11
C LYS A 105 13.13 -9.74 17.64
N TYR A 106 12.87 -8.48 17.28
CA TYR A 106 13.78 -7.36 17.58
C TYR A 106 13.38 -6.54 18.81
N VAL A 107 12.11 -6.56 19.23
CA VAL A 107 11.67 -5.75 20.38
C VAL A 107 11.29 -6.61 21.57
N SER A 108 10.20 -7.37 21.46
CA SER A 108 9.76 -8.29 22.52
C SER A 108 8.62 -9.17 22.03
N ARG A 109 8.47 -10.34 22.68
CA ARG A 109 7.35 -11.25 22.42
C ARG A 109 5.98 -10.60 22.63
N SER A 110 5.84 -9.72 23.62
CA SER A 110 4.59 -8.99 23.90
C SER A 110 4.26 -7.97 22.80
N MET A 111 5.26 -7.26 22.26
CA MET A 111 5.06 -6.31 21.16
C MET A 111 4.69 -7.03 19.86
N GLY A 112 5.34 -8.15 19.54
CA GLY A 112 4.97 -8.98 18.38
C GLY A 112 3.52 -9.49 18.47
N PHE A 113 3.10 -9.94 19.66
CA PHE A 113 1.71 -10.34 19.90
C PHE A 113 0.73 -9.17 19.72
N ALA A 114 1.04 -8.00 20.30
CA ALA A 114 0.20 -6.81 20.18
C ALA A 114 0.08 -6.34 18.72
N MET A 115 1.19 -6.31 17.97
CA MET A 115 1.18 -5.98 16.54
C MET A 115 0.35 -6.97 15.72
N GLY A 116 0.44 -8.27 16.02
CA GLY A 116 -0.39 -9.29 15.35
C GLY A 116 -1.89 -9.09 15.59
N TYR A 117 -2.28 -8.74 16.82
CA TYR A 117 -3.68 -8.44 17.14
C TYR A 117 -4.17 -7.15 16.49
N LEU A 118 -3.37 -6.08 16.54
CA LEU A 118 -3.69 -4.83 15.86
C LEU A 118 -3.81 -5.03 14.35
N TYR A 119 -2.94 -5.85 13.78
CA TYR A 119 -2.97 -6.22 12.37
C TYR A 119 -4.28 -6.93 11.99
N TRP A 120 -4.65 -7.97 12.73
CA TRP A 120 -5.92 -8.67 12.51
C TRP A 120 -7.12 -7.73 12.65
N TYR A 121 -7.12 -6.86 13.64
CA TYR A 121 -8.17 -5.87 13.86
C TYR A 121 -8.26 -4.86 12.70
N SER A 122 -7.13 -4.36 12.21
CA SER A 122 -7.07 -3.47 11.05
C SER A 122 -7.64 -4.14 9.80
N LEU A 123 -7.26 -5.39 9.51
CA LEU A 123 -7.83 -6.15 8.39
C LEU A 123 -9.34 -6.36 8.55
N GLY A 124 -9.81 -6.65 9.77
CA GLY A 124 -11.23 -6.84 10.07
C GLY A 124 -12.10 -5.60 9.87
N ILE A 125 -11.55 -4.40 10.09
CA ILE A 125 -12.28 -3.12 9.90
C ILE A 125 -12.23 -2.65 8.44
N LEU A 126 -11.13 -2.90 7.74
CA LEU A 126 -10.95 -2.43 6.37
C LEU A 126 -11.96 -3.07 5.40
N ILE A 127 -12.34 -4.34 5.60
CA ILE A 127 -13.28 -5.02 4.71
C ILE A 127 -14.69 -4.39 4.77
N PRO A 128 -15.35 -4.23 5.94
CA PRO A 128 -16.62 -3.52 6.04
C PRO A 128 -16.55 -2.07 5.52
N TYR A 129 -15.42 -1.39 5.74
CA TYR A 129 -15.23 -0.03 5.24
C TYR A 129 -15.36 0.04 3.71
N GLU A 130 -14.76 -0.91 2.98
CA GLU A 130 -14.84 -0.96 1.51
C GLU A 130 -16.29 -1.22 1.02
N PHE A 131 -17.11 -1.96 1.79
CA PHE A 131 -18.54 -2.15 1.46
C PHE A 131 -19.34 -0.86 1.63
N VAL A 132 -19.10 -0.13 2.72
CA VAL A 132 -19.74 1.18 2.96
C VAL A 132 -19.30 2.18 1.90
N ALA A 133 -18.01 2.22 1.56
CA ALA A 133 -17.45 3.03 0.50
C ALA A 133 -18.12 2.77 -0.87
N SER A 134 -18.23 1.50 -1.26
CA SER A 134 -18.86 1.10 -2.52
C SER A 134 -20.34 1.51 -2.56
N THR A 135 -21.03 1.36 -1.44
CA THR A 135 -22.44 1.76 -1.30
C THR A 135 -22.62 3.26 -1.40
N LEU A 136 -21.73 4.05 -0.81
CA LEU A 136 -21.73 5.51 -0.92
C LEU A 136 -21.57 5.95 -2.39
N LEU A 137 -20.68 5.28 -3.14
CA LEU A 137 -20.44 5.56 -4.54
C LEU A 137 -21.64 5.23 -5.43
N ILE A 138 -22.32 4.11 -5.20
CA ILE A 138 -23.52 3.74 -5.97
C ILE A 138 -24.66 4.73 -5.70
N ASN A 139 -24.84 5.13 -4.44
CA ASN A 139 -25.87 6.09 -4.05
C ASN A 139 -25.63 7.50 -4.61
N TYR A 140 -24.40 7.85 -5.00
CA TYR A 140 -24.10 9.11 -5.66
C TYR A 140 -24.95 9.35 -6.92
N TRP A 141 -25.30 8.28 -7.65
CA TRP A 141 -26.12 8.35 -8.88
C TRP A 141 -27.63 8.37 -8.63
N GLY A 142 -28.08 8.47 -7.37
CA GLY A 142 -29.50 8.66 -7.04
C GLY A 142 -30.35 7.40 -7.10
N THR A 143 -29.86 6.28 -6.56
CA THR A 143 -30.65 5.04 -6.48
C THR A 143 -31.66 5.08 -5.33
N ALA A 144 -32.92 4.72 -5.57
CA ALA A 144 -33.96 4.60 -4.54
C ALA A 144 -33.82 3.33 -3.65
N VAL A 145 -32.79 2.53 -3.88
CA VAL A 145 -32.54 1.26 -3.19
C VAL A 145 -31.73 1.51 -1.92
N SER A 146 -32.08 0.87 -0.80
CA SER A 146 -31.37 1.06 0.45
C SER A 146 -29.92 0.57 0.39
N GLY A 147 -29.02 1.27 1.07
CA GLY A 147 -27.59 0.92 1.09
C GLY A 147 -27.32 -0.51 1.59
N ALA A 148 -28.14 -1.01 2.51
CA ALA A 148 -28.02 -2.38 3.03
C ALA A 148 -28.14 -3.44 1.92
N VAL A 149 -29.01 -3.23 0.93
CA VAL A 149 -29.18 -4.16 -0.19
C VAL A 149 -27.89 -4.22 -1.02
N TRP A 150 -27.30 -3.07 -1.33
CA TRP A 150 -26.03 -3.02 -2.07
C TRP A 150 -24.89 -3.71 -1.32
N ILE A 151 -24.79 -3.52 0.00
CA ILE A 151 -23.82 -4.22 0.85
C ILE A 151 -24.01 -5.73 0.74
N THR A 152 -25.26 -6.23 0.84
CA THR A 152 -25.53 -7.68 0.75
C THR A 152 -25.17 -8.25 -0.62
N ILE A 153 -25.44 -7.52 -1.71
CA ILE A 153 -25.10 -7.97 -3.07
C ILE A 153 -23.58 -8.07 -3.24
N ILE A 154 -22.83 -7.04 -2.85
CA ILE A 154 -21.37 -7.02 -2.95
C ILE A 154 -20.76 -8.13 -2.08
N TYR A 155 -21.28 -8.32 -0.87
CA TYR A 155 -20.84 -9.38 0.03
C TYR A 155 -21.03 -10.77 -0.59
N VAL A 156 -22.22 -11.05 -1.15
CA VAL A 156 -22.49 -12.34 -1.80
C VAL A 156 -21.56 -12.58 -3.00
N ILE A 157 -21.30 -11.56 -3.82
CA ILE A 157 -20.34 -11.65 -4.94
C ILE A 157 -18.95 -12.04 -4.43
N ILE A 158 -18.48 -11.39 -3.36
CA ILE A 158 -17.16 -11.67 -2.79
C ILE A 158 -17.10 -13.07 -2.19
N VAL A 159 -18.14 -13.53 -1.52
CA VAL A 159 -18.22 -14.91 -1.02
C VAL A 159 -18.14 -15.90 -2.18
N ILE A 160 -18.88 -15.67 -3.26
CA ILE A 160 -18.82 -16.52 -4.47
C ILE A 160 -17.41 -16.53 -5.07
N VAL A 161 -16.77 -15.36 -5.16
CA VAL A 161 -15.40 -15.27 -5.67
C VAL A 161 -14.40 -16.02 -4.78
N ASN A 162 -14.58 -15.97 -3.46
CA ASN A 162 -13.75 -16.72 -2.51
C ASN A 162 -13.95 -18.25 -2.60
N LEU A 163 -15.06 -18.73 -3.18
CA LEU A 163 -15.26 -20.16 -3.42
C LEU A 163 -14.56 -20.67 -4.68
N PHE A 164 -14.10 -19.78 -5.58
CA PHE A 164 -13.38 -20.18 -6.78
C PHE A 164 -11.92 -20.55 -6.51
N PRO A 165 -11.29 -21.37 -7.38
CA PRO A 165 -9.87 -21.69 -7.27
C PRO A 165 -8.99 -20.42 -7.36
N VAL A 166 -7.88 -20.42 -6.62
CA VAL A 166 -6.87 -19.33 -6.56
C VAL A 166 -6.47 -18.77 -7.93
N ARG A 167 -6.47 -19.60 -8.97
CA ARG A 167 -6.13 -19.16 -10.33
C ARG A 167 -7.15 -18.18 -10.91
N VAL A 168 -8.45 -18.42 -10.70
CA VAL A 168 -9.53 -17.53 -11.16
C VAL A 168 -9.52 -16.24 -10.35
N PHE A 169 -9.29 -16.35 -9.04
CA PHE A 169 -9.12 -15.18 -8.17
C PHE A 169 -8.00 -14.26 -8.68
N GLY A 170 -6.84 -14.85 -9.00
CA GLY A 170 -5.70 -14.13 -9.55
C GLY A 170 -5.95 -13.44 -10.90
N GLU A 171 -6.76 -14.07 -11.76
CA GLU A 171 -7.17 -13.48 -13.04
C GLU A 171 -8.15 -12.31 -12.81
N CYS A 172 -9.13 -12.44 -11.91
CA CYS A 172 -10.03 -11.34 -11.53
C CYS A 172 -9.27 -10.15 -10.93
N GLU A 173 -8.28 -10.40 -10.09
CA GLU A 173 -7.48 -9.37 -9.46
C GLU A 173 -6.62 -8.62 -10.47
N PHE A 174 -6.04 -9.33 -11.45
CA PHE A 174 -5.32 -8.73 -12.57
C PHE A 174 -6.20 -7.73 -13.34
N TRP A 175 -7.41 -8.13 -13.74
CA TRP A 175 -8.34 -7.24 -14.45
C TRP A 175 -8.81 -6.06 -13.59
N SER A 176 -9.02 -6.28 -12.29
CA SER A 176 -9.40 -5.22 -11.35
C SER A 176 -8.28 -4.18 -11.17
N ALA A 177 -7.01 -4.63 -11.10
CA ALA A 177 -5.85 -3.75 -11.03
C ALA A 177 -5.70 -2.89 -12.29
N ASP A 178 -5.85 -3.48 -13.47
CA ASP A 178 -5.81 -2.75 -14.75
C ASP A 178 -6.89 -1.67 -14.82
N MET A 179 -8.13 -1.99 -14.43
CA MET A 179 -9.23 -1.02 -14.37
C MET A 179 -8.92 0.15 -13.42
N LYS A 180 -8.30 -0.10 -12.26
CA LYS A 180 -7.91 0.96 -11.32
C LYS A 180 -6.85 1.90 -11.90
N VAL A 181 -5.87 1.35 -12.63
CA VAL A 181 -4.83 2.16 -13.29
C VAL A 181 -5.46 3.02 -14.38
N LEU A 182 -6.34 2.45 -15.21
CA LEU A 182 -7.09 3.20 -16.22
C LEU A 182 -7.97 4.29 -15.59
N LEU A 183 -8.60 4.03 -14.45
CA LEU A 183 -9.39 5.01 -13.72
C LEU A 183 -8.53 6.19 -13.24
N ILE A 184 -7.34 5.94 -12.70
CA ILE A 184 -6.40 7.01 -12.30
C ILE A 184 -6.05 7.89 -13.49
N LEU A 185 -5.63 7.26 -14.60
CA LEU A 185 -5.27 7.99 -15.81
C LEU A 185 -6.47 8.82 -16.30
N GLY A 186 -7.66 8.23 -16.33
CA GLY A 186 -8.90 8.91 -16.69
C GLY A 186 -9.20 10.12 -15.78
N LEU A 187 -9.05 9.98 -14.46
CA LEU A 187 -9.24 11.07 -13.51
C LEU A 187 -8.20 12.19 -13.65
N ILE A 188 -6.95 11.85 -13.96
CA ILE A 188 -5.90 12.84 -14.25
C ILE A 188 -6.23 13.61 -15.53
N PHE A 189 -6.56 12.91 -16.62
CA PHE A 189 -6.97 13.56 -17.87
C PHE A 189 -8.21 14.43 -17.68
N LEU A 190 -9.22 13.92 -16.98
CA LEU A 190 -10.44 14.68 -16.65
C LEU A 190 -10.10 15.94 -15.85
N SER A 191 -9.22 15.83 -14.85
CA SER A 191 -8.79 16.97 -14.03
C SER A 191 -8.10 18.04 -14.89
N VAL A 192 -7.24 17.64 -15.84
CA VAL A 192 -6.60 18.57 -16.79
C VAL A 192 -7.63 19.22 -17.70
N VAL A 193 -8.57 18.46 -18.25
CA VAL A 193 -9.64 18.98 -19.12
C VAL A 193 -10.52 19.98 -18.37
N LEU A 194 -10.92 19.67 -17.14
CA LEU A 194 -11.71 20.57 -16.28
C LEU A 194 -10.91 21.82 -15.90
N PHE A 195 -9.61 21.69 -15.68
CA PHE A 195 -8.74 22.85 -15.39
C PHE A 195 -8.73 23.87 -16.53
N PHE A 196 -8.76 23.41 -17.79
CA PHE A 196 -8.85 24.26 -18.98
C PHE A 196 -10.28 24.63 -19.40
N GLY A 197 -11.30 24.29 -18.60
CA GLY A 197 -12.69 24.68 -18.86
C GLY A 197 -13.45 23.78 -19.83
N GLY A 198 -13.02 22.54 -20.02
CA GLY A 198 -13.74 21.53 -20.79
C GLY A 198 -14.99 20.96 -20.10
N GLY A 199 -15.47 21.58 -19.01
CA GLY A 199 -16.68 21.16 -18.30
C GLY A 199 -17.98 21.57 -19.02
N PRO A 200 -19.14 21.02 -18.60
CA PRO A 200 -20.46 21.35 -19.17
C PRO A 200 -20.78 22.85 -19.12
N ASP A 201 -20.32 23.53 -18.08
CA ASP A 201 -20.52 24.95 -17.86
C ASP A 201 -19.53 25.84 -18.65
N LYS A 202 -18.57 25.23 -19.37
CA LYS A 202 -17.49 25.87 -20.14
C LYS A 202 -16.68 26.92 -19.38
N ASP A 203 -16.73 26.90 -18.05
CA ASP A 203 -15.97 27.79 -17.19
C ASP A 203 -14.65 27.12 -16.80
N ALA A 204 -13.55 27.86 -16.89
CA ALA A 204 -12.23 27.34 -16.58
C ALA A 204 -11.95 27.52 -15.08
N LEU A 205 -11.80 26.39 -14.37
CA LEU A 205 -11.67 26.37 -12.91
C LEU A 205 -10.37 27.04 -12.42
N TYR A 206 -9.29 26.99 -13.20
CA TYR A 206 -7.95 27.49 -12.87
C TYR A 206 -7.64 27.37 -11.35
N PHE A 207 -7.40 28.50 -10.69
CA PHE A 207 -7.18 28.60 -9.24
C PHE A 207 -8.37 29.26 -8.52
N ARG A 208 -9.58 29.19 -9.09
CA ARG A 208 -10.77 29.83 -8.52
C ARG A 208 -11.07 29.31 -7.11
N TYR A 209 -11.01 28.01 -6.92
CA TYR A 209 -11.24 27.36 -5.62
C TYR A 209 -10.15 27.63 -4.57
N TRP A 210 -9.00 28.16 -4.98
CA TRP A 210 -7.99 28.67 -4.04
C TRP A 210 -8.33 30.07 -3.52
N LYS A 211 -9.21 30.81 -4.19
CA LYS A 211 -9.64 32.16 -3.81
C LYS A 211 -11.03 32.16 -3.17
N ASP A 212 -12.00 31.50 -3.79
CA ASP A 212 -13.39 31.38 -3.33
C ASP A 212 -13.84 29.91 -3.46
N PRO A 213 -14.20 29.19 -2.38
CA PRO A 213 -14.46 29.61 -1.00
C PRO A 213 -13.21 29.91 -0.14
N GLY A 214 -12.02 29.73 -0.71
CA GLY A 214 -10.74 29.98 -0.06
C GLY A 214 -9.91 28.71 0.11
N PRO A 215 -8.62 28.84 0.45
CA PRO A 215 -7.68 27.71 0.51
C PRO A 215 -7.97 26.75 1.69
N VAL A 216 -8.72 27.22 2.67
CA VAL A 216 -8.99 26.52 3.94
C VAL A 216 -10.48 26.59 4.24
N ASN A 217 -11.05 25.45 4.61
CA ASN A 217 -12.44 25.37 5.09
C ASN A 217 -12.50 25.27 6.62
N THR A 218 -13.64 25.64 7.20
CA THR A 218 -13.93 25.46 8.64
C THR A 218 -14.80 24.22 8.85
N TYR A 219 -14.48 23.41 9.86
CA TYR A 219 -15.22 22.19 10.17
C TYR A 219 -15.82 22.25 11.59
N ILE A 220 -17.11 21.91 11.71
CA ILE A 220 -17.96 21.89 12.93
C ILE A 220 -18.20 23.27 13.57
N VAL A 221 -17.17 24.09 13.71
CA VAL A 221 -17.22 25.43 14.32
C VAL A 221 -16.74 26.45 13.29
N GLU A 222 -17.25 27.68 13.33
CA GLU A 222 -16.76 28.77 12.47
C GLU A 222 -15.55 29.47 13.10
N GLY A 223 -14.76 30.18 12.27
CA GLY A 223 -13.57 30.92 12.70
C GLY A 223 -12.30 30.07 12.84
N ASP A 224 -11.27 30.61 13.51
CA ASP A 224 -9.94 30.00 13.55
C ASP A 224 -9.91 28.66 14.31
N ALA A 225 -10.76 28.50 15.33
CA ALA A 225 -10.95 27.22 16.00
C ALA A 225 -11.47 26.16 15.01
N GLY A 226 -12.44 26.52 14.17
CA GLY A 226 -12.97 25.67 13.10
C GLY A 226 -11.94 25.23 12.07
N ARG A 227 -11.00 26.12 11.73
CA ARG A 227 -9.88 25.81 10.83
C ARG A 227 -8.92 24.82 11.48
N LEU A 228 -8.61 24.97 12.76
CA LEU A 228 -7.77 24.02 13.48
C LEU A 228 -8.43 22.64 13.55
N VAL A 229 -9.74 22.56 13.84
CA VAL A 229 -10.47 21.28 13.83
C VAL A 229 -10.46 20.66 12.42
N ALA A 230 -10.65 21.46 11.37
CA ALA A 230 -10.57 21.00 9.98
C ALA A 230 -9.17 20.45 9.63
N LEU A 231 -8.11 21.08 10.13
CA LEU A 231 -6.74 20.60 9.97
C LEU A 231 -6.52 19.26 10.70
N LEU A 232 -6.93 19.15 11.96
CA LEU A 232 -6.79 17.89 12.71
C LEU A 232 -7.59 16.75 12.06
N GLN A 233 -8.81 17.04 11.61
CA GLN A 233 -9.63 16.07 10.88
C GLN A 233 -8.98 15.65 9.56
N SER A 234 -8.29 16.57 8.87
CA SER A 234 -7.55 16.26 7.64
C SER A 234 -6.46 15.22 7.87
N PHE A 235 -5.73 15.30 9.00
CA PHE A 235 -4.73 14.29 9.36
C PHE A 235 -5.34 12.92 9.62
N VAL A 236 -6.46 12.86 10.33
CA VAL A 236 -7.16 11.60 10.61
C VAL A 236 -7.61 10.95 9.30
N LEU A 237 -8.28 11.70 8.42
CA LEU A 237 -8.79 11.18 7.16
C LEU A 237 -7.68 10.85 6.15
N ALA A 238 -6.62 11.67 6.08
CA ALA A 238 -5.47 11.40 5.23
C ALA A 238 -4.68 10.16 5.70
N SER A 239 -4.64 9.87 7.01
CA SER A 239 -3.95 8.68 7.53
C SER A 239 -4.50 7.38 6.93
N PHE A 240 -5.81 7.30 6.67
CA PHE A 240 -6.46 6.13 6.07
C PHE A 240 -5.90 5.78 4.70
N ALA A 241 -5.44 6.77 3.91
CA ALA A 241 -4.82 6.51 2.61
C ALA A 241 -3.45 5.80 2.73
N PHE A 242 -2.75 6.00 3.85
CA PHE A 242 -1.40 5.47 4.07
C PHE A 242 -1.33 4.21 4.94
N VAL A 243 -2.43 3.79 5.58
CA VAL A 243 -2.47 2.69 6.57
C VAL A 243 -1.75 1.41 6.09
N LEU A 244 -1.96 1.00 4.84
CA LEU A 244 -1.42 -0.26 4.33
C LEU A 244 -0.08 -0.11 3.59
N ALA A 245 0.41 1.13 3.39
CA ALA A 245 1.60 1.36 2.57
C ALA A 245 2.87 0.69 3.12
N PRO A 246 3.17 0.75 4.43
CA PRO A 246 4.36 0.07 4.98
C PRO A 246 4.27 -1.46 4.90
N GLU A 247 3.07 -2.01 4.92
CA GLU A 247 2.84 -3.46 4.86
C GLU A 247 3.09 -4.01 3.46
N GLN A 248 2.59 -3.32 2.43
CA GLN A 248 2.84 -3.71 1.04
C GLN A 248 4.33 -3.79 0.73
N LEU A 249 5.12 -2.89 1.33
CA LEU A 249 6.58 -2.94 1.22
C LEU A 249 7.16 -4.24 1.79
N ILE A 250 6.72 -4.66 2.97
CA ILE A 250 7.23 -5.86 3.64
C ILE A 250 6.88 -7.11 2.86
N VAL A 251 5.63 -7.21 2.38
CA VAL A 251 5.20 -8.34 1.56
C VAL A 251 6.06 -8.40 0.28
N THR A 252 6.29 -7.25 -0.35
CA THR A 252 7.16 -7.15 -1.53
C THR A 252 8.60 -7.54 -1.19
N ALA A 253 9.14 -7.13 -0.04
CA ALA A 253 10.48 -7.51 0.42
C ALA A 253 10.62 -9.03 0.59
N GLY A 254 9.56 -9.72 1.02
CA GLY A 254 9.51 -11.18 1.11
C GLY A 254 9.44 -11.91 -0.24
N GLU A 255 9.03 -11.21 -1.31
CA GLU A 255 8.91 -11.75 -2.67
C GLU A 255 10.10 -11.38 -3.59
N ILE A 256 10.86 -10.34 -3.24
CA ILE A 256 12.01 -9.86 -4.01
C ILE A 256 13.18 -10.86 -3.95
N GLN A 257 13.82 -11.10 -5.11
CA GLN A 257 15.08 -11.81 -5.19
C GLN A 257 16.21 -10.93 -4.63
N SER A 258 17.08 -11.47 -3.79
CA SER A 258 18.22 -10.74 -3.19
C SER A 258 17.82 -9.38 -2.55
N PRO A 259 16.95 -9.41 -1.53
CA PRO A 259 16.40 -8.21 -0.89
C PRO A 259 17.45 -7.27 -0.27
N HIS A 260 18.65 -7.75 0.08
CA HIS A 260 19.73 -6.90 0.62
C HIS A 260 20.14 -5.75 -0.30
N TYR A 261 20.13 -5.98 -1.62
CA TYR A 261 20.55 -5.00 -2.62
C TYR A 261 19.35 -4.36 -3.30
N ASN A 262 18.36 -5.18 -3.67
CA ASN A 262 17.24 -4.72 -4.49
C ASN A 262 16.19 -3.93 -3.71
N LEU A 263 16.02 -4.17 -2.41
CA LEU A 263 15.03 -3.44 -1.61
C LEU A 263 15.41 -1.96 -1.40
N PRO A 264 16.65 -1.60 -0.97
CA PRO A 264 17.01 -0.20 -0.76
C PRO A 264 17.06 0.60 -2.07
N GLU A 265 17.50 -0.01 -3.18
CA GLU A 265 17.48 0.63 -4.50
C GLU A 265 16.05 0.97 -4.93
N ARG A 266 15.11 0.03 -4.79
CA ARG A 266 13.70 0.24 -5.17
C ARG A 266 12.97 1.22 -4.26
N LEU A 267 13.36 1.29 -2.99
CA LEU A 267 12.90 2.32 -2.07
C LEU A 267 13.40 3.70 -2.46
N ALA A 268 14.69 3.81 -2.79
CA ALA A 268 15.28 5.04 -3.29
C ALA A 268 14.62 5.52 -4.59
N ASP A 269 14.22 4.61 -5.48
CA ASP A 269 13.47 4.97 -6.70
C ASP A 269 12.04 5.42 -6.39
N THR A 270 11.34 4.71 -5.51
CA THR A 270 9.92 4.99 -5.16
C THR A 270 9.78 6.32 -4.44
N PHE A 271 10.75 6.67 -3.60
CA PHE A 271 10.79 7.93 -2.84
C PHE A 271 11.80 8.95 -3.39
N GLY A 272 12.46 8.66 -4.52
CA GLY A 272 13.58 9.43 -5.07
C GLY A 272 13.23 10.87 -5.43
N ALA A 273 11.96 11.12 -5.76
CA ALA A 273 11.42 12.46 -5.94
C ALA A 273 11.46 13.31 -4.65
N TRP A 274 11.44 12.69 -3.47
CA TRP A 274 11.56 13.33 -2.16
C TRP A 274 12.97 13.24 -1.57
N SER A 275 13.71 12.16 -1.85
CA SER A 275 15.09 11.96 -1.36
C SER A 275 16.05 13.05 -1.83
N PHE A 276 15.85 13.61 -3.04
CA PHE A 276 16.64 14.76 -3.52
C PHE A 276 16.58 15.98 -2.58
N PHE A 277 15.54 16.10 -1.74
CA PHE A 277 15.36 17.22 -0.82
C PHE A 277 15.85 16.94 0.61
N LEU A 278 15.96 15.67 1.02
CA LEU A 278 16.28 15.28 2.41
C LEU A 278 17.63 14.58 2.59
N CYS A 279 18.23 14.05 1.53
CA CYS A 279 19.57 13.47 1.59
C CYS A 279 20.31 13.79 0.29
N PRO A 280 21.24 14.77 0.26
CA PRO A 280 22.14 14.89 -0.87
C PRO A 280 22.88 13.55 -0.99
N PRO A 281 23.08 13.02 -2.21
CA PRO A 281 23.81 11.78 -2.40
C PRO A 281 25.14 11.93 -1.69
N SER A 282 25.38 11.12 -0.65
CA SER A 282 26.71 11.00 -0.09
C SER A 282 27.56 10.48 -1.23
N SER A 283 28.39 11.38 -1.74
CA SER A 283 29.39 11.11 -2.77
C SER A 283 30.02 9.75 -2.50
N GLU A 284 29.97 8.91 -3.51
CA GLU A 284 30.74 7.69 -3.64
C GLU A 284 32.14 7.89 -3.01
N SER A 285 32.44 7.12 -1.96
CA SER A 285 33.82 6.85 -1.59
C SER A 285 34.15 5.45 -2.09
N VAL A 286 34.85 5.45 -3.24
CA VAL A 286 35.86 4.51 -3.75
C VAL A 286 36.01 3.19 -3.00
#